data_AF-A0A368UBV4-F1
#
_entry.id   AF-A0A368UBV4-F1
#
_cell.length_a   1.000
_cell.length_b   1.000
_cell.length_c   1.000
_cell.angle_alpha   90.00
_cell.angle_beta   90.00
_cell.angle_gamma   90.00
#
_symmetry.space_group_name_H-M   'P 1'
#
loop_
_entity.id
_entity.type
_entity.pdbx_description
1 polymer ?
#
loop_
_entity_poly.entity_id
_entity_poly.type
_entity_poly.pdbx_seq_one_letter_code
_entity_poly.pdbx_strand_id
1 'polypeptide(L)' 'MTGAEYDALVKLMRGNPESAANRAARRVLVDGITQAEARRETGATRSTVSDAVTRYQEADRLIRVAYGVEKTV' A
#
# COMPACT_ATOMS: atom_id res chain seq x y z
N MET A 1 0.84 2.59 8.28
CA MET A 1 2.28 2.35 7.98
C MET A 1 2.94 3.69 7.69
N THR A 2 4.25 3.79 7.87
CA THR A 2 5.03 4.99 7.53
C THR A 2 5.43 4.99 6.05
N GLY A 3 5.90 6.14 5.55
CA GLY A 3 6.39 6.24 4.17
C GLY A 3 7.59 5.32 3.90
N ALA A 4 8.53 5.24 4.84
CA ALA A 4 9.71 4.38 4.71
C ALA A 4 9.36 2.88 4.69
N GLU A 5 8.39 2.47 5.52
CA GLU A 5 7.87 1.09 5.50
C GLU A 5 7.22 0.77 4.14
N TYR A 6 6.40 1.68 3.61
CA TYR A 6 5.76 1.51 2.30
C TYR A 6 6.78 1.44 1.15
N ASP A 7 7.76 2.36 1.12
CA ASP A 7 8.78 2.41 0.07
C ASP A 7 9.65 1.13 0.09
N ALA A 8 9.93 0.59 1.28
CA ALA A 8 10.60 -0.70 1.43
C ALA A 8 9.76 -1.85 0.84
N LEU A 9 8.45 -1.91 1.13
CA LEU A 9 7.55 -2.92 0.56
C LEU A 9 7.46 -2.81 -0.97
N VAL A 10 7.33 -1.60 -1.52
CA VAL A 10 7.35 -1.37 -2.98
C VAL A 10 8.62 -1.93 -3.59
N LYS A 11 9.79 -1.65 -3.00
CA LYS A 11 11.08 -2.17 -3.46
C LYS A 11 11.16 -3.70 -3.38
N LEU A 12 10.77 -4.28 -2.25
CA LEU A 12 10.83 -5.73 -2.02
C LEU A 12 9.90 -6.50 -2.98
N MET A 13 8.70 -5.97 -3.22
CA MET A 13 7.72 -6.55 -4.13
C MET A 13 7.98 -6.22 -5.61
N ARG A 14 9.09 -5.53 -5.93
CA ARG A 14 9.45 -5.08 -7.29
C ARG A 14 8.36 -4.22 -7.94
N GLY A 15 7.64 -3.45 -7.14
CA GLY A 15 6.62 -2.50 -7.61
C GLY A 15 7.23 -1.23 -8.20
N ASN A 16 6.49 -0.55 -9.08
CA ASN A 16 6.88 0.75 -9.61
C ASN A 16 6.25 1.89 -8.78
N PRO A 17 7.03 2.67 -8.00
CA PRO A 17 6.50 3.75 -7.15
C PRO A 17 5.74 4.82 -7.94
N GLU A 18 6.10 5.03 -9.21
CA GLU A 18 5.48 6.03 -10.09
C GLU A 18 4.22 5.52 -10.79
N SER A 19 3.81 4.26 -10.57
CA SER A 19 2.54 3.78 -11.11
C SER A 19 1.36 4.44 -10.40
N ALA A 20 0.27 4.73 -11.12
CA ALA A 20 -0.95 5.30 -10.53
C ALA A 20 -1.47 4.46 -9.34
N ALA A 21 -1.36 3.13 -9.45
CA ALA A 21 -1.71 2.18 -8.40
C ALA A 21 -0.86 2.37 -7.13
N ASN A 22 0.46 2.40 -7.26
CA ASN A 22 1.36 2.54 -6.10
C ASN A 22 1.29 3.95 -5.49
N ARG A 23 1.10 4.99 -6.30
CA ARG A 23 0.85 6.34 -5.75
C ARG A 23 -0.46 6.36 -4.96
N ALA A 24 -1.52 5.73 -5.47
CA ALA A 24 -2.81 5.72 -4.79
C ALA A 24 -2.74 4.96 -3.47
N ALA A 25 -2.10 3.79 -3.45
CA ALA A 25 -1.91 3.03 -2.23
C ALA A 25 -1.05 3.77 -1.20
N ARG A 26 -0.01 4.51 -1.63
CA ARG A 26 0.78 5.37 -0.73
C ARG A 26 -0.10 6.44 -0.08
N ARG A 27 -0.90 7.15 -0.87
CA ARG A 27 -1.82 8.19 -0.37
C ARG A 27 -2.77 7.64 0.69
N VAL A 28 -3.29 6.42 0.50
CA VAL A 28 -4.21 5.78 1.46
C VAL A 28 -3.48 5.29 2.71
N LEU A 29 -2.39 4.55 2.56
CA LEU A 29 -1.77 3.80 3.65
C LEU A 29 -0.77 4.60 4.49
N VAL A 30 -0.19 5.64 3.89
CA VAL A 30 0.77 6.55 4.53
C VAL A 30 0.10 7.86 4.90
N ASP A 31 -0.58 8.50 3.93
CA ASP A 31 -1.13 9.84 4.14
C ASP A 31 -2.56 9.80 4.73
N GLY A 32 -3.18 8.61 4.82
CA GLY A 32 -4.46 8.40 5.52
C GLY A 32 -5.69 8.90 4.78
N ILE A 33 -5.58 9.27 3.50
CA ILE A 33 -6.73 9.76 2.73
C ILE A 33 -7.63 8.60 2.27
N THR A 34 -8.87 8.91 1.89
CA THR A 34 -9.80 7.89 1.42
C THR A 34 -9.39 7.34 0.05
N GLN A 35 -9.77 6.09 -0.25
CA GLN A 35 -9.56 5.51 -1.59
C GLN A 35 -10.22 6.34 -2.70
N ALA A 36 -11.34 7.00 -2.41
CA ALA A 36 -12.02 7.86 -3.37
C ALA A 36 -11.20 9.12 -3.69
N GLU A 37 -10.56 9.73 -2.69
CA GLU A 37 -9.64 10.86 -2.88
C GLU A 37 -8.39 10.44 -3.64
N ALA A 38 -7.74 9.35 -3.23
CA ALA A 38 -6.56 8.82 -3.90
C ALA A 38 -6.84 8.49 -5.38
N ARG A 39 -8.04 7.97 -5.69
CA ARG A 39 -8.50 7.75 -7.07
C ARG A 39 -8.53 9.05 -7.88
N ARG A 40 -9.09 10.12 -7.30
CA ARG A 40 -9.18 11.44 -7.96
C ARG A 40 -7.81 12.04 -8.22
N GLU A 41 -6.89 11.93 -7.27
CA GLU A 41 -5.54 12.51 -7.39
C GLU A 41 -4.64 11.76 -8.37
N THR A 42 -4.80 10.44 -8.48
CA THR A 42 -3.85 9.59 -9.21
C THR A 42 -4.34 9.15 -10.59
N GLY A 43 -5.63 9.26 -10.87
CA GLY A 43 -6.26 8.77 -12.09
C GLY A 43 -6.43 7.25 -12.15
N ALA A 44 -6.09 6.52 -11.08
CA ALA A 44 -6.30 5.07 -11.01
C ALA A 44 -7.81 4.73 -11.05
N THR A 45 -8.15 3.51 -11.47
CA THR A 45 -9.53 3.03 -11.36
C THR A 45 -9.86 2.62 -9.91
N ARG A 46 -11.15 2.52 -9.56
CA ARG A 46 -11.56 2.08 -8.22
C ARG A 46 -10.98 0.70 -7.85
N SER A 47 -11.05 -0.27 -8.77
CA SER A 47 -10.49 -1.61 -8.54
C SER A 47 -8.98 -1.56 -8.37
N THR A 48 -8.28 -0.81 -9.24
CA THR A 48 -6.82 -0.64 -9.13
C THR A 48 -6.39 -0.08 -7.78
N VAL A 49 -7.12 0.91 -7.24
CA VAL A 49 -6.83 1.46 -5.89
C VAL A 49 -7.06 0.39 -4.83
N SER A 50 -8.22 -0.28 -4.86
CA SER A 50 -8.55 -1.34 -3.89
C SER A 50 -7.50 -2.44 -3.89
N ASP A 51 -7.15 -2.96 -5.06
CA ASP A 51 -6.19 -4.06 -5.23
C ASP A 51 -4.79 -3.66 -4.74
N ALA A 52 -4.36 -2.42 -5.02
CA ALA A 52 -3.06 -1.94 -4.56
C ALA A 52 -3.02 -1.72 -3.04
N VAL A 53 -4.08 -1.18 -2.45
CA VAL A 53 -4.20 -0.99 -1.00
C VAL A 53 -4.15 -2.35 -0.29
N THR A 54 -4.97 -3.31 -0.73
CA THR A 54 -4.98 -4.67 -0.14
C THR A 54 -3.62 -5.33 -0.28
N ARG A 55 -2.99 -5.28 -1.46
CA ARG A 55 -1.67 -5.88 -1.71
C ARG A 55 -0.61 -5.44 -0.69
N TYR A 56 -0.50 -4.13 -0.43
CA TYR A 56 0.52 -3.62 0.49
C TYR A 56 0.14 -3.79 1.96
N GLN A 57 -1.16 -3.78 2.30
CA GLN A 57 -1.61 -4.14 3.64
C GLN A 57 -1.30 -5.60 3.97
N GLU A 58 -1.57 -6.51 3.04
CA GLU A 58 -1.25 -7.93 3.19
C GLU A 58 0.26 -8.15 3.31
N ALA A 59 1.06 -7.47 2.50
CA ALA A 59 2.51 -7.55 2.59
C ALA A 59 3.05 -7.04 3.94
N ASP A 60 2.53 -5.91 4.45
CA ASP A 60 2.88 -5.38 5.78
C ASP A 60 2.47 -6.34 6.90
N ARG A 61 1.27 -6.92 6.81
CA ARG A 61 0.81 -7.93 7.78
C ARG A 61 1.70 -9.18 7.75
N LEU A 62 2.01 -9.69 6.56
CA LEU A 62 2.86 -10.88 6.39
C LEU A 62 4.25 -10.67 6.99
N ILE A 63 4.87 -9.51 6.76
CA ILE A 63 6.21 -9.24 7.32
C ILE A 63 6.17 -9.07 8.84
N ARG A 64 5.13 -8.42 9.39
CA ARG A 64 4.94 -8.30 10.85
C ARG A 64 4.74 -9.65 11.51
N VAL A 65 3.97 -10.55 10.89
CA VAL A 65 3.80 -11.93 11.36
C VAL A 65 5.10 -12.71 11.27
N ALA A 66 5.82 -12.64 10.14
CA ALA A 66 7.08 -13.36 9.94
C ALA A 66 8.17 -12.94 10.95
N TYR A 67 8.20 -11.66 11.33
CA TYR A 67 9.12 -11.15 12.34
C TYR A 67 8.62 -11.29 13.78
N GLY A 68 7.45 -11.91 14.00
CA GLY A 68 6.87 -12.12 15.32
C GLY A 68 6.40 -10.84 16.02
N VAL A 69 6.23 -9.74 15.26
CA VAL A 69 5.69 -8.46 15.75
C VAL A 69 4.17 -8.57 15.96
N GLU A 70 3.50 -9.33 15.09
CA GLU A 70 2.07 -9.62 15.18
C GLU A 70 1.86 -11.14 15.24
N LYS A 71 0.91 -11.62 16.06
CA LYS A 71 0.53 -13.04 16.10
C LYS A 71 -0.53 -13.32 15.05
N THR A 72 -0.44 -14.46 14.39
CA THR A 72 -1.55 -14.99 13.58
C THR A 72 -2.68 -15.36 14.53
N VAL A 73 -3.76 -14.56 14.54
CA VAL A 73 -5.04 -14.92 15.19
C VAL A 73 -5.81 -15.84 14.27
#